data_AF-A0A8T3UAU2-F1
#
_entry.id   AF-A0A8T3UAU2-F1
#
_cell.length_a   1.000
_cell.length_b   1.000
_cell.length_c   1.000
_cell.angle_alpha   90.00
_cell.angle_beta   90.00
_cell.angle_gamma   90.00
#
_symmetry.space_group_name_H-M   'P 1'
#
loop_
_entity.id
_entity.type
_entity.pdbx_description
1 polymer ?
#
loop_
_entity_poly.entity_id
_entity_poly.type
_entity_poly.pdbx_seq_one_letter_code
_entity_poly.pdbx_strand_id
1 'polypeptide(L)'
;MTIGENGLFAKATNSKKEQSKSELYETAKIEYLNLKTKAIEEGRQDPPISEVLSTTNFLSKYNVNGGNITDKKGEVIDTEENIIRLIKNIKESGSTPTPMPTPPPTPTPTPAPSSPSGAKTIGGVTIPESDKDKLIIKLKVKNNMRINFGGLRGFNGSEEPRVNTEGVVNVDYGNGTKGTITNFYDGVFVDYTVGEYVVKFENITNFHIGKDVTTYGSGYTDDYDMEILQWGKDTAGWLELYNVSKIYEPENGKSVIEYYDGKFNEIPEWLFKNKGNSTKISRFYYCANITTVPGNLFNNCNSVDSLQWEFYDCINITFIPDNVIEYMRRVKQRVGYVYPFSGFNKANEYNNAINQ
;
A
#
# COMPACT_ATOMS: atom_id res chain seq x y z
N MET A 1 16.09 10.87 41.90
CA MET A 1 15.37 9.61 41.67
C MET A 1 16.01 8.97 40.46
N THR A 2 16.82 7.93 40.67
CA THR A 2 17.56 7.19 39.65
C THR A 2 16.55 6.44 38.76
N ILE A 3 16.16 7.04 37.64
CA ILE A 3 15.50 6.32 36.55
C ILE A 3 16.60 5.50 35.90
N GLY A 4 16.74 4.27 36.40
CA GLY A 4 17.89 3.42 36.19
C GLY A 4 18.10 3.05 34.73
N GLU A 5 19.37 2.98 34.36
CA GLU A 5 19.93 2.47 33.11
C GLU A 5 19.20 1.22 32.57
N ASN A 6 18.60 0.41 33.44
CA ASN A 6 17.79 -0.77 33.13
C ASN A 6 16.64 -0.54 32.12
N GLY A 7 16.03 0.64 32.06
CA GLY A 7 14.94 0.94 31.12
C GLY A 7 15.41 1.18 29.67
N LEU A 8 16.57 1.82 29.50
CA LEU A 8 17.17 2.05 28.18
C LEU A 8 17.70 0.75 27.58
N PHE A 9 18.34 -0.07 28.41
CA PHE A 9 18.83 -1.39 28.00
C PHE A 9 17.68 -2.32 27.59
N ALA A 10 16.55 -2.32 28.31
CA ALA A 10 15.38 -3.12 27.91
C ALA A 10 14.78 -2.67 26.56
N LYS A 11 14.68 -1.36 26.29
CA LYS A 11 14.18 -0.82 25.01
C LYS A 11 15.12 -1.15 23.84
N ALA A 12 16.43 -1.04 24.03
CA ALA A 12 17.43 -1.41 23.03
C ALA A 12 17.45 -2.91 22.73
N THR A 13 17.30 -3.76 23.75
CA THR A 13 17.25 -5.22 23.59
C THR A 13 15.99 -5.66 22.83
N ASN A 14 14.82 -5.07 23.11
CA ASN A 14 13.59 -5.36 22.35
C ASN A 14 13.67 -4.91 20.89
N SER A 15 14.21 -3.71 20.62
CA SER A 15 14.38 -3.23 19.23
C SER A 15 15.30 -4.12 18.42
N LYS A 16 16.37 -4.65 19.03
CA LYS A 16 17.29 -5.58 18.37
C LYS A 16 16.64 -6.93 18.08
N LYS A 17 15.78 -7.41 18.98
CA LYS A 17 15.05 -8.68 18.80
C LYS A 17 14.04 -8.60 17.65
N GLU A 18 13.30 -7.50 17.52
CA GLU A 18 12.37 -7.27 16.41
C GLU A 18 13.09 -7.15 15.06
N GLN A 19 14.25 -6.49 15.04
CA GLN A 19 15.08 -6.42 13.83
C GLN A 19 15.55 -7.82 13.39
N SER A 20 16.10 -8.62 14.32
CA SER A 20 16.56 -9.98 14.01
C SER A 20 15.43 -10.90 13.55
N LYS A 21 14.21 -10.70 14.07
CA LYS A 21 13.01 -11.43 13.65
C LYS A 21 12.57 -11.05 12.24
N SER A 22 12.58 -9.77 11.90
CA SER A 22 12.27 -9.29 10.54
C SER A 22 13.27 -9.82 9.51
N GLU A 23 14.57 -9.76 9.81
CA GLU A 23 15.63 -10.28 8.93
C GLU A 23 15.54 -11.80 8.72
N LEU A 24 15.17 -12.55 9.77
CA LEU A 24 14.92 -13.98 9.69
C LEU A 24 13.77 -14.29 8.72
N TYR A 25 12.67 -13.54 8.81
CA TYR A 25 11.47 -13.77 8.00
C TYR A 25 11.71 -13.48 6.52
N GLU A 26 12.42 -12.38 6.22
CA GLU A 26 12.79 -12.07 4.83
C GLU A 26 13.78 -13.09 4.25
N THR A 27 14.77 -13.51 5.04
CA THR A 27 15.70 -14.57 4.59
C THR A 27 14.94 -15.87 4.28
N ALA A 28 14.01 -16.29 5.13
CA ALA A 28 13.24 -17.52 4.92
C ALA A 28 12.36 -17.46 3.65
N LYS A 29 11.72 -16.31 3.37
CA LYS A 29 10.91 -16.11 2.16
C LYS A 29 11.76 -16.20 0.89
N ILE A 30 12.91 -15.52 0.87
CA ILE A 30 13.83 -15.50 -0.28
C ILE A 30 14.34 -16.91 -0.57
N GLU A 31 14.74 -17.65 0.46
CA GLU A 31 15.25 -19.02 0.31
C GLU A 31 14.19 -19.98 -0.22
N TYR A 32 12.94 -19.86 0.24
CA TYR A 32 11.84 -20.67 -0.31
C TYR A 32 11.55 -20.35 -1.78
N LEU A 33 11.58 -19.08 -2.15
CA LEU A 33 11.41 -18.66 -3.54
C LEU A 33 12.51 -19.24 -4.42
N ASN A 34 13.76 -19.23 -3.95
CA ASN A 34 14.88 -19.83 -4.68
C ASN A 34 14.72 -21.34 -4.85
N LEU A 35 14.31 -22.06 -3.81
CA LEU A 35 14.02 -23.49 -3.88
C LEU A 35 12.91 -23.79 -4.90
N LYS A 36 11.84 -22.98 -4.91
CA LYS A 36 10.73 -23.12 -5.85
C LYS A 36 11.16 -22.85 -7.29
N THR A 37 11.92 -21.77 -7.52
CA THR A 37 12.47 -21.44 -8.85
C THR A 37 13.32 -22.59 -9.39
N LYS A 38 14.19 -23.17 -8.56
CA LYS A 38 15.02 -24.32 -8.94
C LYS A 38 14.18 -25.57 -9.25
N ALA A 39 13.13 -25.83 -8.47
CA ALA A 39 12.21 -26.95 -8.74
C ALA A 39 11.49 -26.77 -10.09
N ILE A 40 11.08 -25.55 -10.43
CA ILE A 40 10.45 -25.22 -11.72
C ILE A 40 11.42 -25.42 -12.89
N GLU A 41 12.66 -24.92 -12.78
CA GLU A 41 13.70 -25.07 -13.80
C GLU A 41 14.00 -26.55 -14.11
N GLU A 42 13.92 -27.41 -13.09
CA GLU A 42 14.18 -28.84 -13.22
C GLU A 42 12.91 -29.68 -13.46
N GLY A 43 11.75 -29.06 -13.63
CA GLY A 43 10.47 -29.76 -13.85
C GLY A 43 10.02 -30.64 -12.67
N ARG A 44 10.47 -30.34 -11.45
CA ARG A 44 10.13 -31.05 -10.21
C ARG A 44 8.90 -30.41 -9.53
N GLN A 45 8.24 -31.15 -8.64
CA GLN A 45 7.16 -30.61 -7.81
C GLN A 45 7.67 -29.58 -6.80
N ASP A 46 6.76 -28.74 -6.28
CA ASP A 46 7.06 -27.75 -5.24
C ASP A 46 7.76 -28.41 -4.03
N PRO A 47 8.90 -27.86 -3.57
CA PRO A 47 9.63 -28.41 -2.44
C PRO A 47 8.83 -28.27 -1.12
N PRO A 48 9.04 -29.17 -0.13
CA PRO A 48 8.50 -29.00 1.21
C PRO A 48 8.96 -27.66 1.82
N ILE A 49 8.06 -26.93 2.47
CA ILE A 49 8.38 -25.62 3.09
C ILE A 49 9.50 -25.76 4.13
N SER A 50 9.55 -26.89 4.84
CA SER A 50 10.59 -27.19 5.83
C SER A 50 12.00 -27.27 5.22
N GLU A 51 12.14 -27.46 3.90
CA GLU A 51 13.44 -27.54 3.22
C GLU A 51 14.23 -26.22 3.32
N VAL A 52 13.54 -25.08 3.48
CA VAL A 52 14.13 -23.76 3.75
C VAL A 52 15.08 -23.78 4.95
N LEU A 53 14.71 -24.51 5.99
CA LEU A 53 15.47 -24.59 7.24
C LEU A 53 16.78 -25.37 7.08
N SER A 54 16.96 -26.05 5.95
CA SER A 54 18.15 -26.84 5.61
C SER A 54 19.01 -26.23 4.51
N THR A 55 18.63 -25.07 3.93
CA THR A 55 19.43 -24.46 2.86
C THR A 55 20.74 -23.89 3.41
N THR A 56 21.80 -23.97 2.60
CA THR A 56 23.14 -23.50 3.00
C THR A 56 23.13 -22.02 3.39
N ASN A 57 22.38 -21.18 2.68
CA ASN A 57 22.29 -19.75 2.98
C ASN A 57 21.51 -19.49 4.27
N PHE A 58 20.42 -20.21 4.52
CA PHE A 58 19.67 -20.09 5.77
C PHE A 58 20.54 -20.54 6.95
N LEU A 59 21.17 -21.71 6.84
CA LEU A 59 22.08 -22.25 7.84
C LEU A 59 23.40 -21.46 7.96
N SER A 60 23.75 -20.60 7.01
CA SER A 60 24.90 -19.69 7.17
C SER A 60 24.62 -18.60 8.19
N LYS A 61 23.34 -18.22 8.37
CA LYS A 61 22.91 -17.11 9.24
C LYS A 61 22.24 -17.56 10.53
N TYR A 62 21.58 -18.72 10.52
CA TYR A 62 20.78 -19.20 11.65
C TYR A 62 21.16 -20.62 12.06
N ASN A 63 20.74 -21.02 13.27
CA ASN A 63 20.77 -22.41 13.72
C ASN A 63 19.34 -22.90 13.94
N VAL A 64 19.13 -24.20 13.72
CA VAL A 64 17.83 -24.87 13.86
C VAL A 64 17.98 -25.94 14.94
N ASN A 65 17.41 -25.69 16.12
CA ASN A 65 17.63 -26.50 17.31
C ASN A 65 16.29 -26.80 18.01
N GLY A 66 15.82 -28.04 17.90
CA GLY A 66 14.68 -28.54 18.70
C GLY A 66 13.40 -27.73 18.54
N GLY A 67 13.07 -27.26 17.33
CA GLY A 67 11.87 -26.46 17.05
C GLY A 67 12.09 -24.94 17.12
N ASN A 68 13.27 -24.49 17.56
CA ASN A 68 13.62 -23.07 17.65
C ASN A 68 14.65 -22.66 16.59
N ILE A 69 14.50 -21.43 16.11
CA ILE A 69 15.47 -20.74 15.27
C ILE A 69 16.25 -19.75 16.12
N THR A 70 17.57 -19.92 16.15
CA THR A 70 18.48 -19.03 16.87
C THR A 70 19.42 -18.31 15.93
N ASP A 71 19.96 -17.18 16.38
CA ASP A 71 21.12 -16.58 15.74
C ASP A 71 22.38 -17.46 15.93
N LYS A 72 23.50 -17.06 15.33
CA LYS A 72 24.79 -17.75 15.50
C LYS A 72 25.40 -17.67 16.89
N LYS A 73 24.86 -16.82 17.76
CA LYS A 73 25.28 -16.68 19.17
C LYS A 73 24.43 -17.53 20.11
N GLY A 74 23.35 -18.14 19.61
CA GLY A 74 22.45 -19.00 20.37
C GLY A 74 21.23 -18.28 20.96
N GLU A 75 21.00 -17.01 20.61
CA GLU A 75 19.81 -16.28 21.04
C GLU A 75 18.59 -16.70 20.20
N VAL A 76 17.50 -17.10 20.87
CA VAL A 76 16.26 -17.52 20.21
C VAL A 76 15.58 -16.32 19.56
N ILE A 77 15.39 -16.39 18.24
CA ILE A 77 14.73 -15.37 17.43
C ILE A 77 13.24 -15.72 17.29
N ASP A 78 12.94 -16.95 16.85
CA ASP A 78 11.57 -17.44 16.63
C ASP A 78 11.53 -18.98 16.55
N THR A 79 10.40 -19.58 16.17
CA THR A 79 10.21 -21.04 16.03
C THR A 79 10.16 -21.50 14.57
N GLU A 80 10.52 -22.76 14.34
CA GLU A 80 10.41 -23.41 13.02
C GLU A 80 8.96 -23.38 12.51
N GLU A 81 7.99 -23.60 13.40
CA GLU A 81 6.55 -23.57 13.07
C GLU A 81 6.09 -22.20 12.57
N ASN A 82 6.57 -21.11 13.18
CA ASN A 82 6.22 -19.75 12.76
C ASN A 82 6.78 -19.42 11.38
N ILE A 83 7.99 -19.89 11.06
CA ILE A 83 8.58 -19.76 9.72
C ILE A 83 7.79 -20.58 8.69
N ILE A 84 7.44 -21.83 9.02
CA ILE A 84 6.64 -22.67 8.12
C ILE A 84 5.25 -22.06 7.89
N ARG A 85 4.60 -21.53 8.94
CA ARG A 85 3.29 -20.88 8.83
C ARG A 85 3.33 -19.61 8.00
N LEU A 86 4.36 -18.78 8.19
CA LEU A 86 4.61 -17.57 7.40
C LEU A 86 4.66 -17.90 5.90
N ILE A 87 5.45 -18.92 5.53
CA ILE A 87 5.62 -19.32 4.13
C ILE A 87 4.37 -20.03 3.59
N LYS A 88 3.69 -20.82 4.42
CA LYS A 88 2.44 -21.48 4.05
C LYS A 88 1.34 -20.48 3.70
N ASN A 89 1.20 -19.40 4.47
CA ASN A 89 0.26 -18.32 4.18
C ASN A 89 0.57 -17.61 2.85
N ILE A 90 1.83 -17.63 2.39
CA ILE A 90 2.22 -17.15 1.06
C ILE A 90 1.79 -18.15 -0.03
N LYS A 91 1.82 -19.47 0.25
CA LYS A 91 1.40 -20.53 -0.68
C LYS A 91 -0.12 -20.58 -0.90
N GLU A 92 -0.93 -20.36 0.14
CA GLU A 92 -2.40 -20.41 0.07
C GLU A 92 -3.02 -19.22 -0.69
N SER A 93 -2.24 -18.20 -1.02
CA SER A 93 -2.64 -17.11 -1.93
C SER A 93 -2.38 -17.43 -3.43
N GLY A 94 -1.94 -18.65 -3.77
CA GLY A 94 -1.70 -19.09 -5.15
C GLY A 94 -2.34 -20.46 -5.45
N SER A 95 -3.32 -20.47 -6.35
CA SER A 95 -4.04 -21.66 -6.80
C SER A 95 -3.12 -22.76 -7.35
N THR A 96 -3.31 -24.00 -6.89
CA THR A 96 -2.71 -25.21 -7.49
C THR A 96 -3.77 -25.96 -8.31
N PRO A 97 -3.47 -26.49 -9.51
CA PRO A 97 -4.43 -27.26 -10.31
C PRO A 97 -4.38 -28.76 -9.97
N THR A 98 -5.56 -29.39 -9.87
CA THR A 98 -5.77 -30.84 -9.77
C THR A 98 -5.65 -31.55 -11.13
N PRO A 99 -5.27 -32.85 -11.18
CA PRO A 99 -5.04 -33.59 -12.43
C PRO A 99 -6.30 -34.34 -12.91
N MET A 100 -6.54 -34.38 -14.23
CA MET A 100 -7.44 -35.33 -14.91
C MET A 100 -6.88 -35.71 -16.30
N PRO A 101 -7.34 -36.80 -16.94
CA PRO A 101 -6.53 -37.73 -17.70
C PRO A 101 -6.57 -37.46 -19.20
N THR A 102 -5.59 -38.05 -19.87
CA THR A 102 -5.25 -37.90 -21.29
C THR A 102 -6.34 -38.40 -22.25
N PRO A 103 -6.68 -37.63 -23.30
CA PRO A 103 -7.14 -38.17 -24.58
C PRO A 103 -6.10 -37.97 -25.71
N PRO A 104 -6.26 -38.67 -26.86
CA PRO A 104 -5.23 -38.88 -27.88
C PRO A 104 -5.05 -37.68 -28.84
N PRO A 105 -4.04 -37.70 -29.74
CA PRO A 105 -3.34 -36.49 -30.21
C PRO A 105 -3.92 -35.86 -31.47
N THR A 106 -3.86 -34.53 -31.62
CA THR A 106 -3.78 -33.70 -32.86
C THR A 106 -3.74 -32.19 -32.45
N PRO A 107 -3.25 -31.22 -33.24
CA PRO A 107 -2.04 -31.07 -34.04
C PRO A 107 -1.05 -30.04 -33.41
N THR A 108 0.10 -29.84 -34.06
CA THR A 108 1.21 -28.93 -33.70
C THR A 108 0.75 -27.53 -33.21
N PRO A 109 1.27 -27.02 -32.08
CA PRO A 109 0.85 -25.74 -31.52
C PRO A 109 1.40 -24.56 -32.34
N THR A 110 0.50 -23.67 -32.75
CA THR A 110 0.82 -22.26 -33.01
C THR A 110 1.47 -21.67 -31.74
N PRO A 111 2.55 -20.87 -31.84
CA PRO A 111 3.18 -20.29 -30.66
C PRO A 111 2.16 -19.43 -29.90
N ALA A 112 2.06 -19.67 -28.59
CA ALA A 112 1.37 -18.76 -27.69
C ALA A 112 1.97 -17.35 -27.87
N PRO A 113 1.17 -16.28 -27.94
CA PRO A 113 1.70 -14.93 -28.03
C PRO A 113 2.58 -14.69 -26.80
N SER A 114 3.87 -14.52 -27.06
CA SER A 114 4.84 -14.04 -26.08
C SER A 114 4.24 -12.85 -25.35
N SER A 115 4.18 -12.91 -24.02
CA SER A 115 3.86 -11.74 -23.20
C SER A 115 4.63 -10.53 -23.76
N PRO A 116 3.95 -9.42 -24.10
CA PRO A 116 4.63 -8.29 -24.71
C PRO A 116 5.73 -7.83 -23.77
N SER A 117 6.95 -7.74 -24.32
CA SER A 117 8.13 -7.20 -23.64
C SER A 117 7.74 -5.92 -22.89
N GLY A 118 7.79 -5.94 -21.55
CA GLY A 118 7.48 -4.80 -20.68
C GLY A 118 6.17 -4.88 -19.88
N ALA A 119 5.31 -5.88 -20.07
CA ALA A 119 4.12 -6.04 -19.24
C ALA A 119 4.48 -6.46 -17.79
N LYS A 120 3.83 -5.85 -16.79
CA LYS A 120 3.96 -6.21 -15.37
C LYS A 120 2.65 -6.75 -14.81
N THR A 121 2.70 -7.56 -13.76
CA THR A 121 1.50 -8.09 -13.09
C THR A 121 1.46 -7.62 -11.64
N ILE A 122 0.38 -6.94 -11.25
CA ILE A 122 0.19 -6.35 -9.92
C ILE A 122 -1.23 -6.67 -9.43
N GLY A 123 -1.37 -7.15 -8.20
CA GLY A 123 -2.69 -7.49 -7.63
C GLY A 123 -3.49 -8.48 -8.48
N GLY A 124 -2.82 -9.37 -9.21
CA GLY A 124 -3.45 -10.33 -10.15
C GLY A 124 -3.92 -9.72 -11.48
N VAL A 125 -3.56 -8.46 -11.78
CA VAL A 125 -3.90 -7.77 -13.03
C VAL A 125 -2.64 -7.58 -13.87
N THR A 126 -2.68 -8.03 -15.12
CA THR A 126 -1.61 -7.77 -16.10
C THR A 126 -1.78 -6.37 -16.69
N ILE A 127 -0.75 -5.54 -16.51
CA ILE A 127 -0.65 -4.17 -17.00
C ILE A 127 0.33 -4.17 -18.17
N PRO A 128 -0.14 -3.92 -19.41
CA PRO A 128 0.73 -3.80 -20.57
C PRO A 128 1.54 -2.50 -20.50
N GLU A 129 2.71 -2.47 -21.14
CA GLU A 129 3.57 -1.28 -21.23
C GLU A 129 2.83 -0.05 -21.80
N SER A 130 1.84 -0.26 -22.68
CA SER A 130 0.99 0.80 -23.22
C SER A 130 0.15 1.54 -22.17
N ASP A 131 -0.03 0.96 -20.99
CA ASP A 131 -0.80 1.53 -19.89
C ASP A 131 0.11 2.11 -18.78
N LYS A 132 1.44 2.17 -18.96
CA LYS A 132 2.38 2.61 -17.91
C LYS A 132 2.12 4.01 -17.34
N ASP A 133 1.57 4.91 -18.16
CA ASP A 133 1.30 6.30 -17.79
C ASP A 133 -0.11 6.48 -17.18
N LYS A 134 -0.92 5.42 -17.15
CA LYS A 134 -2.29 5.45 -16.63
C LYS A 134 -2.31 5.18 -15.12
N LEU A 135 -3.17 5.90 -14.40
CA LEU A 135 -3.58 5.46 -13.06
C LEU A 135 -4.45 4.22 -13.24
N ILE A 136 -4.09 3.13 -12.56
CA ILE A 136 -4.84 1.87 -12.62
C ILE A 136 -5.27 1.50 -11.21
N ILE A 137 -6.57 1.38 -11.03
CA ILE A 137 -7.18 0.95 -9.77
C ILE A 137 -8.02 -0.30 -10.01
N LYS A 138 -8.15 -1.12 -8.96
CA LYS A 138 -9.12 -2.20 -8.90
C LYS A 138 -10.20 -1.84 -7.88
N LEU A 139 -11.45 -1.76 -8.33
CA LEU A 139 -12.61 -1.59 -7.46
C LEU A 139 -13.19 -2.96 -7.12
N LYS A 140 -13.48 -3.21 -5.84
CA LYS A 140 -14.25 -4.35 -5.37
C LYS A 140 -15.57 -3.85 -4.82
N VAL A 141 -16.60 -3.96 -5.64
CA VAL A 141 -17.94 -3.43 -5.35
C VAL A 141 -18.74 -4.52 -4.63
N LYS A 142 -19.18 -4.22 -3.40
CA LYS A 142 -19.88 -5.18 -2.53
C LYS A 142 -21.39 -5.12 -2.64
N ASN A 143 -21.92 -3.98 -3.06
CA ASN A 143 -23.33 -3.71 -3.26
C ASN A 143 -23.50 -2.86 -4.53
N ASN A 144 -24.66 -2.91 -5.17
CA ASN A 144 -24.93 -2.01 -6.28
C ASN A 144 -24.83 -0.57 -5.80
N MET A 145 -23.98 0.20 -6.46
CA MET A 145 -23.64 1.55 -6.03
C MET A 145 -23.29 2.43 -7.22
N ARG A 146 -23.23 3.71 -6.94
CA ARG A 146 -22.76 4.74 -7.86
C ARG A 146 -21.44 5.27 -7.32
N ILE A 147 -20.47 5.48 -8.20
CA ILE A 147 -19.17 6.09 -7.86
C ILE A 147 -18.99 7.33 -8.73
N ASN A 148 -18.52 8.42 -8.14
CA ASN A 148 -18.18 9.64 -8.87
C ASN A 148 -16.68 9.62 -9.27
N PHE A 149 -16.41 10.00 -10.51
CA PHE A 149 -15.07 10.20 -11.05
C PHE A 149 -14.91 11.65 -11.51
N GLY A 150 -14.01 12.38 -10.86
CA GLY A 150 -13.60 13.72 -11.23
C GLY A 150 -14.40 14.87 -10.62
N GLY A 151 -15.45 14.62 -9.83
CA GLY A 151 -16.27 15.69 -9.23
C GLY A 151 -15.60 16.38 -8.06
N LEU A 152 -15.39 17.69 -8.18
CA LEU A 152 -14.70 18.52 -7.17
C LEU A 152 -15.67 19.24 -6.20
N ARG A 153 -16.98 18.99 -6.30
CA ARG A 153 -17.98 19.47 -5.32
C ARG A 153 -17.75 18.80 -3.96
N GLY A 154 -17.25 19.57 -2.98
CA GLY A 154 -16.97 19.08 -1.62
C GLY A 154 -15.49 19.11 -1.21
N PHE A 155 -14.60 19.58 -2.08
CA PHE A 155 -13.17 19.80 -1.81
C PHE A 155 -12.97 20.88 -0.72
N ASN A 156 -12.92 20.47 0.55
CA ASN A 156 -12.69 21.39 1.68
C ASN A 156 -11.21 21.54 2.06
N GLY A 157 -10.31 20.70 1.52
CA GLY A 157 -9.01 20.42 2.14
C GLY A 157 -7.77 21.18 1.64
N SER A 158 -7.52 21.28 0.33
CA SER A 158 -6.22 21.81 -0.12
C SER A 158 -6.22 22.53 -1.46
N GLU A 159 -5.58 23.70 -1.47
CA GLU A 159 -5.08 24.60 -2.52
C GLU A 159 -5.83 24.71 -3.88
N GLU A 160 -6.10 25.95 -4.30
CA GLU A 160 -6.67 26.34 -5.60
C GLU A 160 -5.56 26.75 -6.60
N PRO A 161 -5.74 26.63 -7.93
CA PRO A 161 -6.96 26.23 -8.63
C PRO A 161 -7.05 24.72 -8.87
N ARG A 162 -8.23 24.17 -8.57
CA ARG A 162 -8.52 22.74 -8.66
C ARG A 162 -9.03 22.38 -10.06
N VAL A 163 -8.15 22.42 -11.04
CA VAL A 163 -8.49 22.08 -12.43
C VAL A 163 -7.57 20.98 -12.91
N ASN A 164 -8.11 19.98 -13.62
CA ASN A 164 -7.27 19.02 -14.31
C ASN A 164 -6.43 19.75 -15.38
N THR A 165 -5.11 19.69 -15.26
CA THR A 165 -4.17 20.49 -16.08
C THR A 165 -3.68 19.77 -17.33
N GLU A 166 -3.93 18.46 -17.45
CA GLU A 166 -3.57 17.65 -18.63
C GLU A 166 -4.74 17.57 -19.65
N GLY A 167 -5.78 18.40 -19.49
CA GLY A 167 -6.90 18.49 -20.41
C GLY A 167 -8.02 17.50 -20.09
N VAL A 168 -8.48 16.77 -21.09
CA VAL A 168 -9.58 15.80 -20.92
C VAL A 168 -9.04 14.49 -20.34
N VAL A 169 -9.81 13.87 -19.44
CA VAL A 169 -9.46 12.56 -18.87
C VAL A 169 -10.13 11.47 -19.68
N ASN A 170 -9.33 10.61 -20.30
CA ASN A 170 -9.83 9.38 -20.91
C ASN A 170 -9.88 8.29 -19.86
N VAL A 171 -10.99 7.56 -19.82
CA VAL A 171 -11.23 6.53 -18.81
C VAL A 171 -11.78 5.26 -19.43
N ASP A 172 -11.20 4.13 -19.02
CA ASP A 172 -11.78 2.81 -19.15
C ASP A 172 -12.40 2.44 -17.80
N TYR A 173 -13.72 2.32 -17.74
CA TYR A 173 -14.45 2.08 -16.49
C TYR A 173 -14.37 0.62 -16.03
N GLY A 174 -13.73 -0.27 -16.78
CA GLY A 174 -13.59 -1.68 -16.42
C GLY A 174 -14.89 -2.50 -16.48
N ASN A 175 -16.03 -1.86 -16.75
CA ASN A 175 -17.35 -2.48 -16.92
C ASN A 175 -17.72 -2.69 -18.41
N GLY A 176 -16.75 -2.59 -19.32
CA GLY A 176 -16.95 -2.65 -20.78
C GLY A 176 -17.26 -1.31 -21.44
N THR A 177 -17.42 -0.23 -20.65
CA THR A 177 -17.62 1.13 -21.17
C THR A 177 -16.37 1.98 -21.03
N LYS A 178 -16.22 2.95 -21.94
CA LYS A 178 -15.16 3.95 -21.93
C LYS A 178 -15.78 5.33 -22.02
N GLY A 179 -15.09 6.35 -21.52
CA GLY A 179 -15.57 7.72 -21.56
C GLY A 179 -14.46 8.75 -21.59
N THR A 180 -14.88 10.00 -21.79
CA THR A 180 -14.04 11.17 -21.70
C THR A 180 -14.68 12.15 -20.72
N ILE A 181 -13.96 12.51 -19.67
CA ILE A 181 -14.40 13.47 -18.66
C ILE A 181 -13.85 14.83 -19.02
N THR A 182 -14.75 15.80 -19.20
CA THR A 182 -14.44 17.19 -19.54
C THR A 182 -14.97 18.18 -18.50
N ASN A 183 -16.01 17.79 -17.74
CA ASN A 183 -16.53 18.56 -16.61
C ASN A 183 -16.00 17.96 -15.30
N PHE A 184 -14.98 18.60 -14.73
CA PHE A 184 -14.39 18.23 -13.44
C PHE A 184 -15.09 18.89 -12.25
N TYR A 185 -16.10 19.72 -12.47
CA TYR A 185 -16.86 20.29 -11.36
C TYR A 185 -17.81 19.25 -10.76
N ASP A 186 -18.63 18.63 -11.60
CA ASP A 186 -19.56 17.57 -11.18
C ASP A 186 -18.95 16.16 -11.30
N GLY A 187 -18.01 15.98 -12.24
CA GLY A 187 -17.47 14.67 -12.58
C GLY A 187 -18.44 13.83 -13.42
N VAL A 188 -18.20 12.52 -13.45
CA VAL A 188 -19.08 11.53 -14.07
C VAL A 188 -19.42 10.45 -13.06
N PHE A 189 -20.72 10.21 -12.92
CA PHE A 189 -21.25 9.14 -12.09
C PHE A 189 -21.39 7.86 -12.90
N VAL A 190 -20.87 6.76 -12.36
CA VAL A 190 -20.98 5.44 -12.98
C VAL A 190 -21.58 4.46 -11.98
N ASP A 191 -22.61 3.75 -12.44
CA ASP A 191 -23.24 2.69 -11.68
C ASP A 191 -22.45 1.39 -11.85
N TYR A 192 -22.13 0.74 -10.73
CA TYR A 192 -21.49 -0.56 -10.67
C TYR A 192 -22.40 -1.55 -9.95
N THR A 193 -22.45 -2.77 -10.46
CA THR A 193 -23.00 -3.92 -9.74
C THR A 193 -21.92 -4.58 -8.90
N VAL A 194 -22.30 -5.56 -8.09
CA VAL A 194 -21.33 -6.38 -7.32
C VAL A 194 -20.31 -7.02 -8.28
N GLY A 195 -19.03 -6.87 -7.98
CA GLY A 195 -17.95 -7.41 -8.82
C GLY A 195 -16.60 -6.73 -8.61
N GLU A 196 -15.58 -7.20 -9.35
CA GLU A 196 -14.27 -6.55 -9.43
C GLU A 196 -14.11 -5.85 -10.79
N TYR A 197 -13.63 -4.60 -10.77
CA TYR A 197 -13.46 -3.78 -11.97
C TYR A 197 -12.07 -3.17 -12.00
N VAL A 198 -11.36 -3.31 -13.11
CA VAL A 198 -10.08 -2.63 -13.34
C VAL A 198 -10.35 -1.34 -14.10
N VAL A 199 -10.24 -0.22 -13.40
CA VAL A 199 -10.49 1.11 -13.95
C VAL A 199 -9.17 1.78 -14.28
N LYS A 200 -9.09 2.41 -15.45
CA LYS A 200 -7.86 3.03 -15.96
C LYS A 200 -8.12 4.48 -16.34
N PHE A 201 -7.29 5.39 -15.85
CA PHE A 201 -7.38 6.81 -16.16
C PHE A 201 -6.11 7.30 -16.82
N GLU A 202 -6.29 8.15 -17.82
CA GLU A 202 -5.21 8.86 -18.51
C GLU A 202 -5.39 10.36 -18.30
N ASN A 203 -4.29 11.11 -18.24
CA ASN A 203 -4.27 12.58 -18.12
C ASN A 203 -4.93 13.14 -16.85
N ILE A 204 -4.71 12.49 -15.70
CA ILE A 204 -5.18 13.00 -14.40
C ILE A 204 -4.09 13.81 -13.69
N THR A 205 -4.49 14.93 -13.08
CA THR A 205 -3.66 15.69 -12.14
C THR A 205 -4.42 16.03 -10.87
N ASN A 206 -5.49 16.81 -10.98
CA ASN A 206 -6.44 17.08 -9.90
C ASN A 206 -7.71 16.26 -10.13
N PHE A 207 -7.93 15.24 -9.31
CA PHE A 207 -8.98 14.25 -9.59
C PHE A 207 -9.55 13.61 -8.31
N HIS A 208 -10.87 13.52 -8.25
CA HIS A 208 -11.60 12.88 -7.16
C HIS A 208 -12.14 11.51 -7.59
N ILE A 209 -12.03 10.50 -6.73
CA ILE A 209 -12.65 9.19 -6.93
C ILE A 209 -13.37 8.77 -5.65
N GLY A 210 -14.69 8.76 -5.70
CA GLY A 210 -15.50 8.26 -4.60
C GLY A 210 -16.89 8.86 -4.49
N LYS A 211 -17.28 9.14 -3.25
CA LYS A 211 -18.58 9.68 -2.90
C LYS A 211 -18.59 11.19 -3.09
N ASP A 212 -19.65 11.69 -3.70
CA ASP A 212 -19.98 13.12 -3.71
C ASP A 212 -20.87 13.42 -2.50
N VAL A 213 -20.35 14.15 -1.52
CA VAL A 213 -21.10 14.50 -0.30
C VAL A 213 -22.32 15.40 -0.56
N THR A 214 -22.42 16.02 -1.74
CA THR A 214 -23.46 16.99 -2.10
C THR A 214 -24.61 16.41 -2.92
N THR A 215 -24.33 15.42 -3.77
CA THR A 215 -25.33 14.86 -4.72
C THR A 215 -25.94 13.54 -4.25
N TYR A 216 -25.33 12.86 -3.28
CA TYR A 216 -25.84 11.59 -2.77
C TYR A 216 -27.00 11.84 -1.78
N GLY A 217 -28.23 11.64 -2.24
CA GLY A 217 -29.40 11.54 -1.36
C GLY A 217 -29.31 10.31 -0.45
N SER A 218 -30.17 10.26 0.58
CA SER A 218 -30.28 9.11 1.47
C SER A 218 -30.54 7.81 0.69
N GLY A 219 -29.72 6.77 0.88
CA GLY A 219 -29.92 5.42 0.31
C GLY A 219 -28.79 4.88 -0.56
N TYR A 220 -27.78 5.69 -0.90
CA TYR A 220 -26.59 5.22 -1.59
C TYR A 220 -25.46 4.88 -0.60
N THR A 221 -24.76 3.78 -0.87
CA THR A 221 -23.57 3.34 -0.12
C THR A 221 -22.31 3.59 -0.96
N ASP A 222 -21.22 3.92 -0.28
CA ASP A 222 -19.86 4.01 -0.80
C ASP A 222 -18.98 2.85 -0.29
N ASP A 223 -19.57 1.75 0.18
CA ASP A 223 -18.83 0.57 0.67
C ASP A 223 -18.30 -0.29 -0.49
N TYR A 224 -17.29 0.23 -1.19
CA TYR A 224 -16.40 -0.54 -2.06
C TYR A 224 -14.99 -0.53 -1.49
N ASP A 225 -14.15 -1.46 -1.92
CA ASP A 225 -12.72 -1.42 -1.62
C ASP A 225 -11.96 -1.01 -2.89
N MET A 226 -11.09 -0.01 -2.78
CA MET A 226 -10.20 0.39 -3.87
C MET A 226 -8.80 -0.16 -3.63
N GLU A 227 -8.22 -0.85 -4.61
CA GLU A 227 -6.80 -1.19 -4.62
C GLU A 227 -6.06 -0.35 -5.67
N ILE A 228 -4.96 0.30 -5.29
CA ILE A 228 -4.12 1.07 -6.21
C ILE A 228 -3.04 0.15 -6.80
N LEU A 229 -3.17 -0.14 -8.09
CA LEU A 229 -2.26 -1.05 -8.79
C LEU A 229 -1.08 -0.32 -9.41
N GLN A 230 -1.28 0.91 -9.90
CA GLN A 230 -0.26 1.74 -10.53
C GLN A 230 -0.67 3.21 -10.49
N TRP A 231 0.27 4.11 -10.18
CA TRP A 231 0.03 5.56 -10.08
C TRP A 231 0.05 6.33 -11.41
N GLY A 232 0.60 5.73 -12.46
CA GLY A 232 0.72 6.35 -13.78
C GLY A 232 1.83 7.39 -13.87
N LYS A 233 1.65 8.38 -14.75
CA LYS A 233 2.60 9.47 -15.01
C LYS A 233 2.91 10.26 -13.73
N ASP A 234 4.18 10.60 -13.53
CA ASP A 234 4.63 11.42 -12.41
C ASP A 234 4.33 12.92 -12.65
N THR A 235 3.06 13.28 -12.42
CA THR A 235 2.53 14.62 -12.62
C THR A 235 2.11 15.26 -11.30
N ALA A 236 2.38 16.56 -11.16
CA ALA A 236 1.93 17.32 -9.99
C ALA A 236 0.42 17.53 -10.03
N GLY A 237 -0.24 17.34 -8.88
CA GLY A 237 -1.68 17.49 -8.73
C GLY A 237 -2.20 16.77 -7.49
N TRP A 238 -3.47 16.99 -7.14
CA TRP A 238 -4.12 16.39 -5.98
C TRP A 238 -5.11 15.28 -6.36
N LEU A 239 -4.92 14.11 -5.78
CA LEU A 239 -5.85 12.99 -5.92
C LEU A 239 -6.62 12.78 -4.61
N GLU A 240 -7.93 12.91 -4.64
CA GLU A 240 -8.79 12.50 -3.52
C GLU A 240 -9.31 11.08 -3.78
N LEU A 241 -8.93 10.13 -2.94
CA LEU A 241 -9.24 8.72 -3.14
C LEU A 241 -9.97 8.17 -1.92
N TYR A 242 -11.22 7.78 -2.10
CA TYR A 242 -12.05 7.20 -1.04
C TYR A 242 -11.91 5.68 -0.98
N ASN A 243 -11.98 5.13 0.23
CA ASN A 243 -12.05 3.69 0.51
C ASN A 243 -10.87 2.88 -0.05
N VAL A 244 -9.68 3.49 -0.12
CA VAL A 244 -8.45 2.77 -0.47
C VAL A 244 -8.17 1.71 0.58
N SER A 245 -8.10 0.47 0.15
CA SER A 245 -7.93 -0.73 0.98
C SER A 245 -6.54 -1.34 0.87
N LYS A 246 -5.86 -1.10 -0.26
CA LYS A 246 -4.53 -1.65 -0.54
C LYS A 246 -3.80 -0.83 -1.58
N ILE A 247 -2.48 -0.72 -1.41
CA ILE A 247 -1.57 -0.05 -2.33
C ILE A 247 -0.43 -1.02 -2.63
N TYR A 248 -0.07 -1.17 -3.92
CA TYR A 248 0.95 -2.14 -4.33
C TYR A 248 2.31 -1.52 -4.68
N GLU A 249 2.35 -0.20 -4.91
CA GLU A 249 3.55 0.53 -5.31
C GLU A 249 3.67 1.84 -4.53
N PRO A 250 4.90 2.31 -4.23
CA PRO A 250 5.09 3.62 -3.61
C PRO A 250 4.42 4.69 -4.47
N GLU A 251 3.91 5.73 -3.82
CA GLU A 251 3.33 6.87 -4.55
C GLU A 251 4.35 7.44 -5.55
N ASN A 252 3.85 8.07 -6.62
CA ASN A 252 4.70 8.86 -7.49
C ASN A 252 5.32 10.05 -6.72
N GLY A 253 6.29 10.73 -7.34
CA GLY A 253 7.03 11.79 -6.67
C GLY A 253 6.24 13.09 -6.53
N LYS A 254 5.39 13.43 -7.50
CA LYS A 254 4.83 14.78 -7.59
C LYS A 254 3.38 14.93 -7.18
N SER A 255 2.55 13.89 -7.28
CA SER A 255 1.14 13.99 -6.87
C SER A 255 1.05 14.07 -5.34
N VAL A 256 -0.04 14.64 -4.84
CA VAL A 256 -0.41 14.61 -3.42
C VAL A 256 -1.71 13.85 -3.32
N ILE A 257 -1.78 12.85 -2.45
CA ILE A 257 -2.93 11.98 -2.34
C ILE A 257 -3.62 12.27 -1.02
N GLU A 258 -4.93 12.45 -1.04
CA GLU A 258 -5.75 12.51 0.15
C GLU A 258 -6.57 11.22 0.22
N TYR A 259 -6.18 10.35 1.15
CA TYR A 259 -6.88 9.11 1.43
C TYR A 259 -8.05 9.40 2.38
N TYR A 260 -9.27 9.39 1.84
CA TYR A 260 -10.48 9.53 2.63
C TYR A 260 -11.06 8.15 2.95
N ASP A 261 -11.49 7.96 4.19
CA ASP A 261 -12.12 6.71 4.66
C ASP A 261 -11.30 5.46 4.29
N GLY A 262 -9.97 5.59 4.36
CA GLY A 262 -9.04 4.52 4.01
C GLY A 262 -9.30 3.26 4.84
N LYS A 263 -9.37 2.11 4.14
CA LYS A 263 -9.66 0.79 4.70
C LYS A 263 -8.42 -0.08 4.92
N PHE A 264 -7.23 0.36 4.50
CA PHE A 264 -5.99 -0.34 4.82
C PHE A 264 -5.74 -0.32 6.33
N ASN A 265 -5.30 -1.46 6.88
CA ASN A 265 -5.03 -1.62 8.31
C ASN A 265 -3.68 -1.05 8.73
N GLU A 266 -2.77 -0.92 7.77
CA GLU A 266 -1.42 -0.40 7.96
C GLU A 266 -1.03 0.49 6.78
N ILE A 267 -0.28 1.54 7.08
CA ILE A 267 0.36 2.36 6.06
C ILE A 267 1.67 1.66 5.71
N PRO A 268 1.98 1.41 4.43
CA PRO A 268 3.27 0.85 4.08
C PRO A 268 4.41 1.83 4.40
N GLU A 269 5.48 1.38 5.07
CA GLU A 269 6.66 2.24 5.37
C GLU A 269 7.28 2.86 4.10
N TRP A 270 7.16 2.17 2.98
CA TRP A 270 7.71 2.61 1.69
C TRP A 270 6.80 3.57 0.92
N LEU A 271 5.61 3.90 1.42
CA LEU A 271 4.60 4.66 0.67
C LEU A 271 5.16 5.97 0.10
N PHE A 272 5.93 6.71 0.89
CA PHE A 272 6.50 8.01 0.53
C PHE A 272 7.95 7.93 0.02
N LYS A 273 8.42 6.76 -0.41
CA LYS A 273 9.81 6.57 -0.88
C LYS A 273 10.22 7.55 -1.99
N ASN A 274 9.28 7.98 -2.83
CA ASN A 274 9.55 8.85 -3.97
C ASN A 274 9.33 10.35 -3.70
N LYS A 275 8.92 10.75 -2.47
CA LYS A 275 8.58 12.14 -2.12
C LYS A 275 9.80 13.01 -1.74
N GLY A 276 10.98 12.66 -2.25
CA GLY A 276 12.27 13.33 -1.96
C GLY A 276 12.25 14.84 -2.06
N ASN A 277 11.61 15.33 -3.13
CA ASN A 277 11.60 16.74 -3.52
C ASN A 277 10.26 17.43 -3.25
N SER A 278 9.29 16.73 -2.68
CA SER A 278 7.92 17.22 -2.53
C SER A 278 7.84 18.12 -1.30
N THR A 279 7.30 19.32 -1.48
CA THR A 279 7.01 20.24 -0.37
C THR A 279 5.68 19.94 0.30
N LYS A 280 4.78 19.28 -0.43
CA LYS A 280 3.52 18.75 0.06
C LYS A 280 3.60 17.23 0.13
N ILE A 281 2.87 16.65 1.08
CA ILE A 281 2.79 15.20 1.28
C ILE A 281 1.34 14.76 1.43
N SER A 282 1.12 13.46 1.19
CA SER A 282 -0.20 12.84 1.13
C SER A 282 -0.80 12.65 2.53
N ARG A 283 -2.12 12.79 2.65
CA ARG A 283 -2.84 12.87 3.93
C ARG A 283 -3.82 11.72 4.12
N PHE A 284 -4.09 11.42 5.38
CA PHE A 284 -5.00 10.37 5.82
C PHE A 284 -6.15 10.99 6.60
N TYR A 285 -7.34 10.95 6.01
CA TYR A 285 -8.54 11.55 6.56
C TYR A 285 -9.56 10.46 6.87
N TYR A 286 -10.09 10.45 8.09
CA TYR A 286 -11.12 9.51 8.54
C TYR A 286 -10.73 8.02 8.38
N CYS A 287 -9.44 7.72 8.31
CA CYS A 287 -8.93 6.37 8.11
C CYS A 287 -8.99 5.57 9.43
N ALA A 288 -10.18 5.13 9.81
CA ALA A 288 -10.45 4.50 11.10
C ALA A 288 -9.78 3.13 11.28
N ASN A 289 -9.30 2.48 10.22
CA ASN A 289 -8.61 1.19 10.35
C ASN A 289 -7.12 1.33 10.74
N ILE A 290 -6.56 2.54 10.67
CA ILE A 290 -5.16 2.80 11.03
C ILE A 290 -5.05 2.88 12.55
N THR A 291 -4.25 1.97 13.13
CA THR A 291 -4.01 1.92 14.59
C THR A 291 -2.63 2.45 15.00
N THR A 292 -1.68 2.48 14.07
CA THR A 292 -0.31 2.97 14.26
C THR A 292 0.22 3.62 12.99
N VAL A 293 1.12 4.60 13.14
CA VAL A 293 1.89 5.17 12.02
C VAL A 293 3.25 4.47 11.92
N PRO A 294 3.75 4.12 10.72
CA PRO A 294 5.06 3.52 10.58
C PRO A 294 6.18 4.51 10.88
N GLY A 295 7.19 4.07 11.63
CA GLY A 295 8.26 4.95 12.07
C GLY A 295 9.05 5.57 10.91
N ASN A 296 9.24 4.80 9.84
CA ASN A 296 10.05 5.20 8.69
C ASN A 296 9.26 5.89 7.57
N LEU A 297 7.97 6.17 7.77
CA LEU A 297 7.07 6.69 6.73
C LEU A 297 7.65 7.95 6.04
N PHE A 298 8.30 8.83 6.82
CA PHE A 298 8.81 10.11 6.34
C PHE A 298 10.32 10.14 6.01
N ASN A 299 11.02 9.00 6.04
CA ASN A 299 12.49 8.97 5.91
C ASN A 299 13.02 9.59 4.60
N ASN A 300 12.21 9.60 3.54
CA ASN A 300 12.57 10.17 2.25
C ASN A 300 11.95 11.55 1.99
N CYS A 301 11.32 12.18 2.98
CA CYS A 301 10.51 13.38 2.78
C CYS A 301 11.28 14.65 3.23
N ASN A 302 12.25 15.08 2.43
CA ASN A 302 13.24 16.09 2.88
C ASN A 302 12.74 17.54 2.81
N SER A 303 11.81 17.81 1.90
CA SER A 303 11.41 19.18 1.53
C SER A 303 10.04 19.59 2.06
N VAL A 304 9.36 18.72 2.82
CA VAL A 304 7.99 18.97 3.29
C VAL A 304 7.94 20.25 4.12
N ASP A 305 7.00 21.13 3.77
CA ASP A 305 6.77 22.43 4.41
C ASP A 305 5.36 22.57 5.01
N SER A 306 4.53 21.54 4.88
CA SER A 306 3.20 21.48 5.47
C SER A 306 2.88 20.08 5.91
N LEU A 307 2.41 19.96 7.16
CA LEU A 307 1.91 18.74 7.77
C LEU A 307 0.52 18.95 8.35
N GLN A 308 -0.23 19.93 7.84
CA GLN A 308 -1.54 20.23 8.38
C GLN A 308 -2.49 19.05 8.11
N TRP A 309 -3.12 18.56 9.18
CA TRP A 309 -4.14 17.52 9.14
C TRP A 309 -3.69 16.17 8.57
N GLU A 310 -2.40 15.87 8.61
CA GLU A 310 -1.80 14.63 8.07
C GLU A 310 -2.57 13.35 8.46
N PHE A 311 -3.05 13.26 9.70
CA PHE A 311 -3.86 12.16 10.23
C PHE A 311 -5.13 12.69 10.91
N TYR A 312 -5.98 13.36 10.14
CA TYR A 312 -7.24 13.93 10.63
C TYR A 312 -8.30 12.85 10.84
N ASP A 313 -8.94 12.85 12.01
CA ASP A 313 -10.02 11.91 12.38
C ASP A 313 -9.65 10.43 12.13
N CYS A 314 -8.36 10.09 12.21
CA CYS A 314 -7.90 8.69 12.26
C CYS A 314 -8.14 8.15 13.68
N ILE A 315 -9.41 7.96 14.03
CA ILE A 315 -9.92 7.83 15.41
C ILE A 315 -9.31 6.68 16.22
N ASN A 316 -8.81 5.64 15.57
CA ASN A 316 -8.27 4.44 16.22
C ASN A 316 -6.74 4.42 16.33
N ILE A 317 -6.05 5.50 15.97
CA ILE A 317 -4.61 5.62 16.22
C ILE A 317 -4.36 5.61 17.73
N THR A 318 -3.61 4.59 18.18
CA THR A 318 -3.23 4.42 19.59
C THR A 318 -1.77 4.79 19.85
N PHE A 319 -0.93 4.73 18.83
CA PHE A 319 0.52 4.93 18.92
C PHE A 319 1.08 5.71 17.71
N ILE A 320 1.90 6.73 18.01
CA ILE A 320 2.76 7.42 17.04
C ILE A 320 4.21 7.22 17.48
N PRO A 321 5.09 6.66 16.62
CA PRO A 321 6.51 6.47 16.94
C PRO A 321 7.30 7.77 17.19
N ASP A 322 8.32 7.69 18.06
CA ASP A 322 9.21 8.82 18.40
C ASP A 322 9.86 9.45 17.15
N ASN A 323 10.28 8.65 16.18
CA ASN A 323 10.90 9.14 14.94
C ASN A 323 9.93 9.92 14.04
N VAL A 324 8.63 9.59 14.05
CA VAL A 324 7.61 10.39 13.37
C VAL A 324 7.46 11.74 14.05
N ILE A 325 7.41 11.78 15.38
CA ILE A 325 7.36 13.04 16.14
C ILE A 325 8.60 13.89 15.88
N GLU A 326 9.80 13.30 15.90
CA GLU A 326 11.05 14.01 15.59
C GLU A 326 11.07 14.57 14.17
N TYR A 327 10.57 13.83 13.19
CA TYR A 327 10.42 14.34 11.84
C TYR A 327 9.52 15.57 11.81
N MET A 328 8.33 15.49 12.44
CA MET A 328 7.37 16.60 12.47
C MET A 328 7.91 17.83 13.21
N ARG A 329 8.73 17.64 14.26
CA ARG A 329 9.48 18.73 14.92
C ARG A 329 10.44 19.43 13.97
N ARG A 330 11.19 18.68 13.17
CA ARG A 330 12.11 19.27 12.16
C ARG A 330 11.36 20.08 11.12
N VAL A 331 10.19 19.61 10.68
CA VAL A 331 9.33 20.40 9.77
C VAL A 331 8.88 21.68 10.46
N LYS A 332 8.36 21.59 11.70
CA LYS A 332 7.95 22.76 12.49
C LYS A 332 9.07 23.81 12.60
N GLN A 333 10.30 23.39 12.89
CA GLN A 333 11.45 24.30 12.98
C GLN A 333 11.68 25.10 11.69
N ARG A 334 11.36 24.52 10.53
CA ARG A 334 11.49 25.21 9.23
C ARG A 334 10.32 26.15 8.94
N VAL A 335 9.10 25.79 9.32
CA VAL A 335 7.87 26.48 8.84
C VAL A 335 7.05 27.19 9.93
N GLY A 336 7.47 27.08 11.18
CA GLY A 336 6.87 27.75 12.34
C GLY A 336 5.67 27.01 12.94
N TYR A 337 4.68 26.66 12.13
CA TYR A 337 3.43 26.04 12.59
C TYR A 337 3.12 24.72 11.88
N VAL A 338 2.83 23.68 12.65
CA VAL A 338 2.34 22.38 12.16
C VAL A 338 1.23 21.87 13.08
N TYR A 339 0.22 21.22 12.51
CA TYR A 339 -0.88 20.58 13.24
C TYR A 339 -1.31 19.28 12.55
N PRO A 340 -0.48 18.22 12.62
CA PRO A 340 -0.70 16.97 11.88
C PRO A 340 -1.82 16.09 12.42
N PHE A 341 -2.11 16.19 13.72
CA PHE A 341 -3.06 15.29 14.37
C PHE A 341 -4.32 16.04 14.77
N SER A 342 -5.48 15.45 14.52
CA SER A 342 -6.77 15.98 14.98
C SER A 342 -7.77 14.83 15.08
N GLY A 343 -8.76 14.95 15.95
CA GLY A 343 -9.92 14.05 15.88
C GLY A 343 -9.82 12.71 16.61
N PHE A 344 -8.66 12.40 17.23
CA PHE A 344 -8.48 11.17 18.01
C PHE A 344 -7.94 11.46 19.42
N ASN A 345 -8.16 10.52 20.35
CA ASN A 345 -7.97 10.71 21.80
C ASN A 345 -6.62 11.36 22.20
N LYS A 346 -5.52 10.93 21.56
CA LYS A 346 -4.16 11.42 21.84
C LYS A 346 -3.65 12.52 20.89
N ALA A 347 -4.47 13.04 20.00
CA ALA A 347 -4.03 14.01 18.99
C ALA A 347 -3.36 15.24 19.61
N ASN A 348 -3.96 15.82 20.64
CA ASN A 348 -3.42 16.99 21.34
C ASN A 348 -2.11 16.69 22.08
N GLU A 349 -1.96 15.48 22.64
CA GLU A 349 -0.72 15.04 23.30
C GLU A 349 0.44 15.02 22.29
N TYR A 350 0.24 14.41 21.13
CA TYR A 350 1.27 14.36 20.08
C TYR A 350 1.56 15.73 19.47
N ASN A 351 0.54 16.56 19.23
CA ASN A 351 0.76 17.94 18.79
C ASN A 351 1.56 18.75 19.81
N ASN A 352 1.29 18.58 21.11
CA ASN A 352 2.07 19.21 22.17
C ASN A 352 3.51 18.69 22.20
N ALA A 353 3.72 17.38 21.99
CA ALA A 353 5.06 16.81 21.91
C ALA A 353 5.86 17.41 20.74
N ILE A 354 5.24 17.62 19.57
CA ILE A 354 5.87 18.31 18.44
C ILE A 354 6.17 19.78 18.77
N ASN A 355 5.36 20.38 19.64
CA ASN A 355 5.47 21.79 19.95
C ASN A 355 6.53 22.15 21.00
N GLN A 356 6.98 21.18 21.79
CA GLN A 356 8.13 21.24 22.68
C GLN A 356 9.43 21.10 21.88
#